data_AF-A0AAV1N5L4-F1
#
_entry.id   AF-A0AAV1N5L4-F1
#
_cell.length_a   1.000
_cell.length_b   1.000
_cell.length_c   1.000
_cell.angle_alpha   90.00
_cell.angle_beta   90.00
_cell.angle_gamma   90.00
#
_symmetry.space_group_name_H-M   'P 1'
#
loop_
_entity.id
_entity.type
_entity.pdbx_description
1 polymer ?
#
loop_
_entity_poly.entity_id
_entity_poly.type
_entity_poly.pdbx_seq_one_letter_code
_entity_poly.pdbx_strand_id
1 'polypeptide(L)'
;MEGQVPTRHEPPTEEVADIKKSYQWLEKTGLKDSTEELIVAAQEQALSTRSIKAGVYHTRQDPRCRLHKDAPQTVQHIIAGCKMQAGTAYIEHHNQVAGIVYSNICTYGQEVPRSEWKALPKVIEND
;
A
#
# COMPACT_ATOMS: atom_id res chain seq x y z
N MET A 1 -9.40 -44.41 -22.45
CA MET A 1 -9.63 -43.02 -22.90
C MET A 1 -8.77 -42.14 -22.01
N GLU A 2 -7.54 -41.86 -22.43
CA GLU A 2 -6.67 -40.96 -21.67
C GLU A 2 -7.06 -39.52 -22.04
N GLY A 3 -7.61 -38.78 -21.08
CA GLY A 3 -7.95 -37.38 -21.27
C GLY A 3 -6.68 -36.55 -21.32
N GLN A 4 -6.44 -35.87 -22.44
CA GLN A 4 -5.36 -34.90 -22.57
C GLN A 4 -5.55 -33.80 -21.52
N VAL A 5 -4.59 -33.64 -20.60
CA VAL A 5 -4.54 -32.49 -19.68
C VAL A 5 -4.30 -31.24 -20.53
N PRO A 6 -5.15 -30.20 -20.45
CA PRO A 6 -4.94 -28.97 -21.22
C PRO A 6 -3.64 -28.31 -20.79
N THR A 7 -2.71 -28.12 -21.72
CA THR A 7 -1.53 -27.30 -21.51
C THR A 7 -1.96 -25.86 -21.31
N ARG A 8 -1.62 -25.28 -20.15
CA ARG A 8 -1.83 -23.87 -19.87
C ARG A 8 -1.02 -23.07 -20.89
N HIS A 9 -1.68 -22.41 -21.84
CA HIS A 9 -1.04 -21.40 -22.67
C HIS A 9 -0.69 -20.23 -21.76
N GLU A 10 0.56 -20.14 -21.31
CA GLU A 10 1.07 -18.92 -20.70
C GLU A 10 1.22 -17.90 -21.84
N PRO A 11 0.47 -16.78 -21.81
CA PRO A 11 0.64 -15.74 -22.82
C PRO A 11 2.08 -15.20 -22.74
N PRO A 12 2.70 -14.84 -23.88
CA PRO A 12 4.00 -14.19 -23.87
C PRO A 12 3.97 -12.97 -22.95
N THR A 13 4.92 -12.85 -22.03
CA THR A 13 4.93 -11.81 -21.00
C THR A 13 4.92 -10.39 -21.55
N GLU A 14 5.41 -10.20 -22.79
CA GLU A 14 5.36 -8.93 -23.53
C GLU A 14 3.95 -8.49 -23.95
N GLU A 15 2.98 -9.40 -24.02
CA GLU A 15 1.60 -9.08 -24.39
C GLU A 15 0.81 -8.46 -23.21
N VAL A 16 1.30 -8.63 -21.98
CA VAL A 16 0.55 -8.28 -20.75
C VAL A 16 1.12 -7.04 -20.04
N ALA A 17 2.43 -6.76 -20.17
CA ALA A 17 3.05 -5.59 -19.57
C ALA A 17 4.30 -5.12 -20.31
N ASP A 18 4.44 -3.80 -20.47
CA ASP A 18 5.68 -3.16 -20.91
C ASP A 18 6.68 -3.15 -19.74
N ILE A 19 7.60 -4.12 -19.76
CA ILE A 19 8.60 -4.31 -18.70
C ILE A 19 9.48 -3.06 -18.54
N LYS A 20 9.88 -2.42 -19.65
CA LYS A 20 10.70 -1.20 -19.59
C LYS A 20 9.98 -0.06 -18.89
N LYS A 21 8.69 0.12 -19.17
CA LYS A 21 7.88 1.14 -18.46
C LYS A 21 7.65 0.78 -17.00
N SER A 22 7.50 -0.50 -16.68
CA SER A 22 7.25 -0.98 -15.31
C SER A 22 8.39 -0.63 -14.34
N TYR A 23 9.64 -0.59 -14.81
CA TYR A 23 10.81 -0.25 -13.98
C TYR A 23 11.30 1.19 -14.13
N GLN A 24 10.65 2.01 -14.96
CA GLN A 24 11.08 3.39 -15.21
C GLN A 24 11.13 4.27 -13.96
N TRP A 25 10.36 3.92 -12.91
CA TRP A 25 10.40 4.63 -11.65
C TRP A 25 11.76 4.52 -10.95
N LEU A 26 12.52 3.44 -11.13
CA LEU A 26 13.86 3.29 -10.56
C LEU A 26 14.81 4.38 -11.08
N GLU A 27 14.76 4.70 -12.37
CA GLU A 27 15.69 5.67 -12.96
C GLU A 27 15.24 7.14 -12.81
N LYS A 28 13.92 7.38 -12.86
CA LYS A 28 13.38 8.75 -13.05
C LYS A 28 13.01 9.48 -11.77
N THR A 29 12.86 8.78 -10.66
CA THR A 29 12.29 9.37 -9.44
C THR A 29 13.35 9.91 -8.48
N GLY A 30 14.64 9.70 -8.77
CA GLY A 30 15.75 10.19 -7.93
C GLY A 30 15.72 9.58 -6.52
N LEU A 31 15.29 8.33 -6.41
CA LEU A 31 15.28 7.62 -5.14
C LEU A 31 16.71 7.32 -4.69
N LYS A 32 16.86 7.15 -3.39
CA LYS A 32 18.10 6.59 -2.84
C LYS A 32 18.08 5.08 -3.05
N ASP A 33 19.25 4.50 -3.26
CA ASP A 33 19.43 3.05 -3.43
C ASP A 33 18.71 2.24 -2.34
N SER A 34 18.81 2.67 -1.07
CA SER A 34 18.13 2.01 0.06
C SER A 34 16.60 2.01 -0.04
N THR A 35 16.03 3.06 -0.67
CA THR A 35 14.58 3.18 -0.85
C THR A 35 14.12 2.28 -1.99
N GLU A 36 14.89 2.21 -3.08
CA GLU A 36 14.62 1.29 -4.19
C GLU A 36 14.69 -0.16 -3.72
N GLU A 37 15.74 -0.54 -2.98
CA GLU A 37 15.90 -1.86 -2.38
C GLU A 37 14.67 -2.22 -1.53
N LEU A 38 14.20 -1.29 -0.69
CA LEU A 38 13.04 -1.52 0.16
C LEU A 38 11.75 -1.74 -0.65
N ILE A 39 11.52 -0.93 -1.70
CA ILE A 39 10.32 -1.04 -2.54
C ILE A 39 10.35 -2.36 -3.34
N VAL A 40 11.50 -2.71 -3.92
CA VAL A 40 11.67 -3.97 -4.66
C VAL A 40 11.48 -5.16 -3.72
N ALA A 41 12.06 -5.13 -2.52
CA ALA A 41 11.87 -6.19 -1.52
C ALA A 41 10.41 -6.29 -1.05
N ALA A 42 9.67 -5.18 -1.01
CA ALA A 42 8.24 -5.19 -0.73
C ALA A 42 7.44 -5.85 -1.86
N GLN A 43 7.74 -5.47 -3.11
CA GLN A 43 7.10 -6.02 -4.30
C GLN A 43 7.30 -7.54 -4.41
N GLU A 44 8.52 -8.02 -4.13
CA GLU A 44 8.86 -9.45 -4.16
C GLU A 44 8.44 -10.22 -2.88
N GLN A 45 7.72 -9.58 -1.96
CA GLN A 45 7.33 -10.15 -0.65
C GLN A 45 8.51 -10.66 0.19
N ALA A 46 9.69 -10.10 -0.05
CA ALA A 46 10.96 -10.51 0.56
C ALA A 46 11.27 -9.77 1.88
N LEU A 47 10.45 -8.78 2.26
CA LEU A 47 10.63 -8.09 3.54
C LEU A 47 10.55 -9.09 4.71
N SER A 48 11.35 -8.81 5.75
CA SER A 48 11.45 -9.64 6.97
C SER A 48 10.21 -9.51 7.88
N THR A 49 9.07 -9.92 7.35
CA THR A 49 7.77 -9.95 8.04
C THR A 49 7.69 -11.12 9.02
N ARG A 50 6.70 -11.14 9.93
CA ARG A 50 6.53 -12.30 10.84
C ARG A 50 6.19 -13.57 10.08
N SER A 51 5.44 -13.48 8.97
CA SER A 51 5.17 -14.63 8.12
C SER A 51 6.44 -15.21 7.51
N ILE A 52 7.36 -14.37 7.00
CA ILE A 52 8.66 -14.83 6.47
C ILE A 52 9.54 -15.40 7.58
N LYS A 53 9.61 -14.75 8.74
CA LYS A 53 10.41 -15.24 9.88
C LYS A 53 9.93 -16.60 10.38
N ALA A 54 8.62 -16.83 10.43
CA ALA A 54 8.05 -18.11 10.86
C ALA A 54 8.17 -19.18 9.77
N GLY A 55 7.84 -18.85 8.51
CA GLY A 55 7.73 -19.81 7.42
C GLY A 55 9.04 -20.12 6.70
N VAL A 56 9.90 -19.13 6.48
CA VAL A 56 11.15 -19.25 5.68
C VAL A 56 12.37 -19.39 6.58
N TYR A 57 12.50 -18.52 7.58
CA TYR A 57 13.63 -18.61 8.51
C TYR A 57 13.43 -19.65 9.62
N HIS A 58 12.28 -20.33 9.64
CA HIS A 58 11.90 -21.35 10.62
C HIS A 58 12.09 -20.92 12.07
N THR A 59 11.90 -19.63 12.37
CA THR A 59 11.96 -19.13 13.74
C THR A 59 10.71 -19.50 14.51
N ARG A 60 10.79 -19.53 15.84
CA ARG A 60 9.61 -19.75 16.74
C ARG A 60 8.67 -18.55 16.82
N GLN A 61 8.79 -17.58 15.91
CA GLN A 61 7.98 -16.37 15.94
C GLN A 61 6.55 -16.67 15.50
N ASP A 62 5.58 -16.10 16.22
CA ASP A 62 4.18 -16.14 15.81
C ASP A 62 4.00 -15.37 14.48
N PRO A 63 3.51 -16.01 13.40
CA PRO A 63 3.35 -15.37 12.10
C PRO A 63 2.30 -14.25 12.10
N ARG A 64 1.43 -14.18 13.11
CA ARG A 64 0.29 -13.25 13.15
C ARG A 64 0.72 -11.79 13.27
N CYS A 65 -0.14 -10.91 12.76
CA CYS A 65 0.04 -9.47 12.77
C CYS A 65 0.32 -8.93 14.17
N ARG A 66 1.32 -8.05 14.27
CA ARG A 66 1.73 -7.42 15.53
C ARG A 66 0.62 -6.59 16.16
N LEU A 67 -0.23 -5.98 15.34
CA LEU A 67 -1.26 -5.05 15.77
C LEU A 67 -2.54 -5.79 16.20
N HIS A 68 -3.11 -6.59 15.30
CA HIS A 68 -4.42 -7.19 15.54
C HIS A 68 -4.42 -8.69 15.83
N LYS A 69 -3.29 -9.39 15.58
CA LYS A 69 -3.08 -10.80 15.93
C LYS A 69 -4.04 -11.84 15.34
N ASP A 70 -4.85 -11.51 14.33
CA ASP A 70 -5.83 -12.47 13.75
C ASP A 70 -5.41 -13.06 12.40
N ALA A 71 -4.52 -12.38 11.66
CA ALA A 71 -4.09 -12.79 10.33
C ALA A 71 -2.55 -12.79 10.24
N PRO A 72 -1.94 -13.60 9.35
CA PRO A 72 -0.51 -13.57 9.12
C PRO A 72 -0.01 -12.17 8.70
N GLN A 73 1.11 -11.74 9.25
CA GLN A 73 1.75 -10.48 8.86
C GLN A 73 2.54 -10.69 7.56
N THR A 74 1.90 -10.58 6.41
CA THR A 74 2.56 -10.57 5.08
C THR A 74 2.83 -9.13 4.60
N VAL A 75 3.59 -8.94 3.51
CA VAL A 75 3.75 -7.60 2.93
C VAL A 75 2.41 -7.11 2.39
N GLN A 76 1.65 -7.97 1.71
CA GLN A 76 0.28 -7.68 1.29
C GLN A 76 -0.61 -7.23 2.43
N HIS A 77 -0.56 -7.89 3.59
CA HIS A 77 -1.33 -7.47 4.76
C HIS A 77 -0.95 -6.07 5.25
N ILE A 78 0.35 -5.73 5.21
CA ILE A 78 0.83 -4.41 5.61
C ILE A 78 0.37 -3.34 4.61
N ILE A 79 0.53 -3.59 3.30
CA ILE A 79 0.19 -2.65 2.23
C ILE A 79 -1.33 -2.44 2.12
N ALA A 80 -2.12 -3.50 2.29
CA ALA A 80 -3.59 -3.42 2.28
C ALA A 80 -4.16 -2.63 3.47
N GLY A 81 -3.32 -2.26 4.44
CA GLY A 81 -3.75 -1.65 5.68
C GLY A 81 -4.30 -2.70 6.63
N CYS A 82 -3.55 -2.97 7.70
CA CYS A 82 -4.07 -3.72 8.84
C CYS A 82 -5.40 -3.10 9.30
N LYS A 83 -6.41 -3.89 9.68
CA LYS A 83 -7.72 -3.35 10.12
C LYS A 83 -7.63 -2.28 11.22
N MET A 84 -6.58 -2.33 12.05
CA MET A 84 -6.32 -1.32 13.09
C MET A 84 -5.82 0.02 12.53
N GLN A 85 -5.26 0.03 11.32
CA GLN A 85 -4.80 1.22 10.59
C GLN A 85 -5.84 1.66 9.56
N ALA A 86 -6.43 0.72 8.81
CA ALA A 86 -7.44 1.00 7.80
C ALA A 86 -8.77 1.51 8.41
N GLY A 87 -9.11 1.13 9.64
CA GLY A 87 -10.34 1.61 10.28
C GLY A 87 -10.30 3.08 10.70
N THR A 88 -9.16 3.58 11.18
CA THR A 88 -9.04 4.92 11.79
C THR A 88 -8.20 5.88 10.97
N ALA A 89 -6.98 5.49 10.58
CA ALA A 89 -6.07 6.37 9.86
C ALA A 89 -6.55 6.65 8.43
N TYR A 90 -7.21 5.69 7.78
CA TYR A 90 -7.80 5.90 6.45
C TYR A 90 -8.94 6.93 6.50
N ILE A 91 -9.85 6.82 7.47
CA ILE A 91 -10.96 7.78 7.63
C ILE A 91 -10.42 9.17 7.95
N GLU A 92 -9.41 9.27 8.83
CA GLU A 92 -8.77 10.54 9.15
C GLU A 92 -8.14 11.19 7.91
N HIS A 93 -7.38 10.44 7.12
CA HIS A 93 -6.79 10.93 5.88
C HIS A 93 -7.86 11.31 4.85
N HIS A 94 -8.90 10.48 4.68
CA HIS A 94 -10.00 10.75 3.77
C HIS A 94 -10.74 12.03 4.15
N ASN A 95 -11.05 12.23 5.43
CA ASN A 95 -11.72 13.42 5.92
C ASN A 95 -10.85 14.68 5.76
N GLN A 96 -9.53 14.58 5.95
CA GLN A 96 -8.62 15.69 5.68
C GLN A 96 -8.61 16.07 4.19
N VAL A 97 -8.49 15.09 3.29
CA VAL A 97 -8.53 15.34 1.84
C VAL A 97 -9.88 15.93 1.43
N ALA A 98 -10.99 15.38 1.93
CA ALA A 98 -12.33 15.91 1.67
C ALA A 98 -12.46 17.35 2.17
N GLY A 99 -11.91 17.68 3.35
CA GLY A 99 -11.87 19.04 3.88
C GLY A 99 -11.10 20.02 2.98
N ILE A 100 -9.96 19.59 2.44
CA ILE A 100 -9.17 20.37 1.48
C ILE A 100 -9.96 20.57 0.18
N VAL A 101 -10.58 19.52 -0.36
CA VAL A 101 -11.38 19.64 -1.60
C VAL A 101 -12.57 20.57 -1.39
N TYR A 102 -13.30 20.40 -0.29
CA TYR A 102 -14.43 21.24 0.07
C TYR A 102 -14.03 22.72 0.19
N SER A 103 -12.94 23.01 0.93
CA SER A 103 -12.46 24.38 1.08
C SER A 103 -12.02 24.98 -0.25
N ASN A 104 -11.41 24.20 -1.16
CA ASN A 104 -11.08 24.67 -2.53
C ASN A 104 -12.33 25.04 -3.33
N ILE A 105 -13.39 24.23 -3.22
CA ILE A 105 -14.66 24.51 -3.90
C ILE A 105 -15.32 25.78 -3.33
N CYS A 106 -15.35 25.92 -2.00
CA CYS A 106 -15.96 27.07 -1.34
C CYS A 106 -15.21 28.39 -1.59
N THR A 107 -13.91 28.31 -1.82
CA THR A 107 -13.04 29.48 -2.05
C THR A 107 -12.71 29.68 -3.53
N TYR A 108 -13.39 28.94 -4.41
CA TYR A 108 -13.17 29.02 -5.85
C TYR A 108 -13.44 30.44 -6.35
N GLY A 109 -12.39 31.09 -6.90
CA GLY A 109 -12.43 32.48 -7.35
C GLY A 109 -11.93 33.51 -6.33
N GLN A 110 -11.48 33.10 -5.14
CA GLN A 110 -10.82 33.95 -4.15
C GLN A 110 -9.34 33.54 -3.99
N GLU A 111 -8.44 34.52 -3.81
CA GLU A 111 -7.06 34.25 -3.43
C GLU A 111 -6.99 33.83 -1.96
N VAL A 112 -6.88 32.54 -1.70
CA VAL A 112 -6.74 32.01 -0.33
C VAL A 112 -5.29 31.59 -0.08
N PRO A 113 -4.63 32.14 0.96
CA PRO A 113 -3.25 31.79 1.29
C PRO A 113 -3.10 30.29 1.60
N ARG A 114 -2.05 29.66 1.08
CA ARG A 114 -1.76 28.23 1.31
C ARG A 114 -1.58 27.89 2.81
N SER A 115 -1.31 28.87 3.67
CA SER A 115 -1.23 28.71 5.12
C SER A 115 -2.56 28.42 5.80
N GLU A 116 -3.70 28.61 5.12
CA GLU A 116 -5.04 28.33 5.66
C GLU A 116 -5.49 26.87 5.48
N TRP A 117 -4.74 26.05 4.71
CA TRP A 117 -4.93 24.60 4.59
C TRP A 117 -4.49 23.83 5.85
N LYS A 118 -4.87 24.29 7.03
CA LYS A 118 -4.65 23.54 8.26
C LYS A 118 -5.59 22.33 8.28
N ALA A 119 -5.10 21.22 8.83
CA ALA A 119 -5.95 20.08 9.11
C ALA A 119 -7.16 20.56 9.92
N LEU A 120 -8.36 20.37 9.37
CA LEU A 120 -9.58 20.70 10.09
C LEU A 120 -9.59 19.89 11.39
N PRO A 121 -10.00 20.50 12.52
CA PRO A 121 -10.12 19.78 13.77
C PRO A 121 -11.04 18.56 13.57
N LYS A 122 -10.69 17.46 14.23
CA LYS A 122 -11.43 16.20 14.11
C LYS A 122 -12.88 16.45 14.48
N VAL A 123 -13.78 16.36 13.51
CA VAL A 123 -15.22 16.39 13.76
C VAL A 123 -15.54 15.09 14.47
N ILE A 124 -15.87 15.20 15.75
CA ILE A 124 -16.45 14.11 16.52
C ILE A 124 -17.94 14.14 16.16
N GLU A 125 -18.45 13.08 15.54
CA GLU A 125 -19.91 12.92 15.44
C GLU A 125 -20.46 12.90 16.87
N ASN A 126 -21.50 13.69 17.12
CA ASN A 126 -22.18 13.74 18.43
C ASN A 126 -22.66 12.33 18.82
N ASP A 127 -22.47 11.99 20.09
CA ASP A 127 -22.97 10.75 20.73
C ASP A 127 -24.48 10.53 20.54
#